data_AF-A0A2V9JA12-F1
#
_entry.id   AF-A0A2V9JA12-F1
#
_cell.length_a   1.000
_cell.length_b   1.000
_cell.length_c   1.000
_cell.angle_alpha   90.00
_cell.angle_beta   90.00
_cell.angle_gamma   90.00
#
_symmetry.space_group_name_H-M   'P 1'
#
loop_
_entity.id
_entity.type
_entity.pdbx_description
1 polymer ?
#
loop_
_entity_poly.entity_id
_entity_poly.type
_entity_poly.pdbx_seq_one_letter_code
_entity_poly.pdbx_strand_id
1 'polypeptide(L)'
;MEFELPQKAQLQQAFADHIRRLCRERVKVLCYIGIVLVPLFGLLDHVLVPSSLFHFFLALRLGTAACLLVALFPLHRLFGERRPSLIGILTAVIVGGCISLMTRYLGGYESSYYAGLNLVLLSVGLIAPFSVKESSVTCGMVYGTYLLPVVLLDRIERVDVFVNNNFFLLGT
;
A
#
# COMPACT_ATOMS: atom_id res chain seq x y z
N MET A 1 1.76 -9.33 48.65
CA MET A 1 2.05 -9.84 47.29
C MET A 1 1.31 -8.95 46.29
N GLU A 2 1.63 -7.65 46.26
CA GLU A 2 0.77 -6.62 45.60
C GLU A 2 1.55 -5.49 44.90
N PHE A 3 2.89 -5.59 44.81
CA PHE A 3 3.74 -4.53 44.26
C PHE A 3 4.06 -4.67 42.75
N GLU A 4 3.63 -5.74 42.07
CA GLU A 4 4.02 -6.00 40.66
C GLU A 4 3.07 -5.38 39.61
N LEU A 5 1.83 -5.04 39.97
CA LEU A 5 0.83 -4.50 39.04
C LEU A 5 1.18 -3.12 38.44
N PRO A 6 1.69 -2.12 39.19
CA PRO A 6 2.00 -0.80 38.63
C PRO A 6 3.23 -0.82 37.71
N GLN A 7 4.23 -1.68 38.00
CA GLN A 7 5.43 -1.80 37.18
C GLN A 7 5.14 -2.46 35.83
N LYS A 8 4.27 -3.48 35.80
CA LYS A 8 3.84 -4.12 34.55
C LYS A 8 3.03 -3.16 33.66
N ALA A 9 2.15 -2.37 34.25
CA ALA A 9 1.36 -1.37 33.52
C ALA A 9 2.24 -0.25 32.93
N GLN A 10 3.20 0.27 33.70
CA GLN A 10 4.16 1.28 33.22
C GLN A 10 5.05 0.73 32.10
N LEU A 11 5.51 -0.51 32.24
CA LEU A 11 6.31 -1.19 31.21
C LEU A 11 5.51 -1.37 29.92
N GLN A 12 4.25 -1.82 30.02
CA GLN A 12 3.34 -1.98 28.87
C GLN A 12 3.07 -0.64 28.16
N GLN A 13 2.89 0.45 28.90
CA GLN A 13 2.73 1.78 28.32
C GLN A 13 4.00 2.25 27.59
N ALA A 14 5.17 2.10 28.21
CA ALA A 14 6.45 2.44 27.59
C ALA A 14 6.72 1.62 26.31
N PHE A 15 6.41 0.32 26.32
CA PHE A 15 6.49 -0.53 25.12
C PHE A 15 5.50 -0.07 24.03
N ALA A 16 4.24 0.21 24.38
CA ALA A 16 3.24 0.65 23.41
C ALA A 16 3.62 1.98 22.74
N ASP A 17 4.26 2.88 23.48
CA ASP A 17 4.74 4.16 22.96
C ASP A 17 5.98 3.97 22.08
N HIS A 18 6.88 3.04 22.44
CA HIS A 18 8.01 2.67 21.60
C HIS A 18 7.56 2.08 20.26
N ILE A 19 6.61 1.14 20.26
CA ILE A 19 6.05 0.55 19.04
C ILE A 19 5.37 1.62 18.17
N ARG A 20 4.62 2.54 18.79
CA ARG A 20 3.99 3.66 18.05
C ARG A 20 5.02 4.55 17.37
N ARG A 21 6.12 4.89 18.05
CA ARG A 21 7.23 5.65 17.45
C ARG A 21 7.87 4.90 16.30
N LEU A 22 8.16 3.61 16.48
CA LEU A 22 8.73 2.78 15.43
C LEU A 22 7.81 2.69 14.20
N CYS A 23 6.50 2.51 14.42
CA CYS A 23 5.49 2.52 13.37
C CYS A 23 5.47 3.82 12.60
N ARG A 24 5.49 4.95 13.30
CA ARG A 24 5.52 6.27 12.66
C ARG A 24 6.76 6.43 11.76
N GLU A 25 7.95 6.08 12.24
CA GLU A 25 9.17 6.24 11.45
C GLU A 25 9.21 5.29 10.24
N ARG A 26 8.77 4.04 10.40
CA ARG A 26 8.68 3.09 9.29
C ARG A 26 7.63 3.50 8.24
N VAL A 27 6.48 4.02 8.67
CA VAL A 27 5.45 4.54 7.75
C VAL A 27 5.98 5.76 6.99
N LYS A 28 6.74 6.66 7.63
CA LYS A 28 7.42 7.74 6.91
C LYS A 28 8.38 7.21 5.85
N VAL A 29 9.19 6.21 6.18
CA VAL A 29 10.11 5.56 5.23
C VAL A 29 9.32 4.98 4.05
N LEU A 30 8.21 4.28 4.31
CA LEU A 30 7.32 3.77 3.27
C LEU A 30 6.76 4.88 2.38
N CYS A 31 6.32 6.00 2.97
CA CYS A 31 5.85 7.15 2.20
C CYS A 31 6.97 7.74 1.34
N TYR A 32 8.18 7.91 1.87
CA TYR A 32 9.32 8.41 1.09
C TYR A 32 9.68 7.46 -0.06
N ILE A 33 9.71 6.16 0.19
CA ILE A 33 9.90 5.14 -0.86
C ILE A 33 8.81 5.30 -1.91
N GLY A 34 7.54 5.38 -1.52
CA GLY A 34 6.43 5.57 -2.45
C GLY A 34 6.52 6.86 -3.28
N ILE A 35 6.88 7.99 -2.65
CA ILE A 35 7.01 9.29 -3.33
C ILE A 35 8.10 9.27 -4.40
N VAL A 36 9.17 8.51 -4.19
CA VAL A 36 10.25 8.39 -5.17
C VAL A 36 9.93 7.31 -6.21
N LEU A 37 9.48 6.14 -5.74
CA LEU A 37 9.31 4.96 -6.55
C LEU A 37 8.10 5.07 -7.49
N VAL A 38 6.97 5.64 -7.03
CA VAL A 38 5.75 5.78 -7.86
C VAL A 38 6.01 6.64 -9.10
N PRO A 39 6.63 7.84 -9.02
CA PRO A 39 7.00 8.60 -10.21
C PRO A 39 8.14 7.96 -11.01
N LEU A 40 9.07 7.24 -10.36
CA LEU A 40 10.17 6.55 -11.06
C LEU A 40 9.64 5.45 -11.99
N PHE A 41 8.61 4.73 -11.57
CA PHE A 41 7.89 3.81 -12.46
C PHE A 41 7.30 4.54 -13.69
N GLY A 42 7.17 5.87 -13.65
CA GLY A 42 6.81 6.74 -14.79
C GLY A 42 7.65 6.47 -16.04
N LEU A 43 8.93 6.17 -15.84
CA LEU A 43 9.86 5.82 -16.91
C LEU A 43 9.46 4.51 -17.59
N LEU A 44 8.98 3.54 -16.81
CA LEU A 44 8.51 2.25 -17.32
C LEU A 44 7.23 2.41 -18.15
N ASP A 45 6.34 3.35 -17.77
CA ASP A 45 5.13 3.65 -18.54
C ASP A 45 5.43 4.20 -19.92
N HIS A 46 6.56 4.88 -20.09
CA HIS A 46 6.93 5.39 -21.41
C HIS A 46 7.11 4.27 -22.44
N VAL A 47 7.50 3.07 -21.98
CA VAL A 47 7.74 1.89 -22.82
C VAL A 47 6.48 1.01 -22.93
N LEU A 48 5.74 0.85 -21.83
CA LEU A 48 4.64 -0.12 -21.72
C LEU A 48 3.25 0.47 -22.02
N VAL A 49 3.06 1.78 -21.89
CA VAL A 49 1.75 2.43 -22.01
C VAL A 49 1.60 3.04 -23.41
N PRO A 50 0.44 2.85 -24.08
CA PRO A 50 0.15 3.55 -25.33
C PRO A 50 0.24 5.07 -25.17
N SER A 51 0.78 5.77 -26.18
CA SER A 51 1.01 7.23 -26.13
C SER A 51 -0.24 8.07 -25.80
N SER A 52 -1.44 7.56 -26.10
CA SER A 52 -2.72 8.21 -25.78
C SER A 52 -3.03 8.23 -24.27
N LEU A 53 -2.59 7.22 -23.52
CA LEU A 53 -2.88 7.07 -22.09
C LEU A 53 -1.72 7.57 -21.20
N PHE A 54 -0.55 7.82 -21.78
CA PHE A 54 0.66 8.19 -21.05
C PHE A 54 0.45 9.41 -20.13
N HIS A 55 -0.15 10.50 -20.63
CA HIS A 55 -0.38 11.71 -19.83
C HIS A 55 -1.36 11.48 -18.68
N PHE A 56 -2.38 10.65 -18.90
CA PHE A 56 -3.35 10.29 -17.86
C PHE A 56 -2.67 9.46 -16.75
N PHE A 57 -1.81 8.52 -17.13
CA PHE A 57 -1.08 7.67 -16.19
C PHE A 57 -0.04 8.45 -15.39
N LEU A 58 0.66 9.37 -16.05
CA LEU A 58 1.58 10.29 -15.40
C LEU A 58 0.84 11.17 -14.38
N ALA A 59 -0.34 11.69 -14.74
CA ALA A 59 -1.17 12.47 -13.82
C ALA A 59 -1.64 11.65 -12.61
N LEU A 60 -2.05 10.38 -12.81
CA LEU A 60 -2.41 9.47 -11.72
C LEU A 60 -1.24 9.23 -10.76
N ARG A 61 -0.03 9.06 -11.28
CA ARG A 61 1.17 8.85 -10.47
C ARG A 61 1.60 10.09 -9.70
N LEU A 62 1.59 11.25 -10.35
CA LEU A 62 1.86 12.52 -9.68
C LEU A 62 0.81 12.83 -8.63
N GLY A 63 -0.47 12.54 -8.91
CA GLY A 63 -1.56 12.63 -7.93
C GLY A 63 -1.34 11.70 -6.74
N THR A 64 -0.95 10.45 -6.97
CA THR A 64 -0.62 9.48 -5.92
C THR A 64 0.57 9.93 -5.07
N ALA A 65 1.65 10.41 -5.71
CA ALA A 65 2.81 10.96 -5.01
C ALA A 65 2.44 12.21 -4.18
N ALA A 66 1.58 13.08 -4.71
CA ALA A 66 1.04 14.22 -3.98
C ALA A 66 0.20 13.78 -2.76
N CYS A 67 -0.66 12.75 -2.90
CA CYS A 67 -1.40 12.17 -1.78
C CYS A 67 -0.46 11.62 -0.70
N LEU A 68 0.63 10.95 -1.09
CA LEU A 68 1.65 10.46 -0.15
C LEU A 68 2.38 11.60 0.56
N LEU A 69 2.69 12.70 -0.14
CA LEU A 69 3.27 13.91 0.46
C LEU A 69 2.32 14.55 1.47
N VAL A 70 1.02 14.63 1.15
CA VAL A 70 0.00 15.12 2.09
C VAL A 70 -0.11 14.20 3.31
N ALA A 71 -0.03 12.88 3.11
CA ALA A 71 -0.03 11.90 4.20
C ALA A 71 1.21 11.98 5.10
N LEU A 72 2.35 12.49 4.60
CA LEU A 72 3.55 12.76 5.42
C LEU A 72 3.36 13.93 6.39
N PHE A 73 2.52 14.91 6.07
CA PHE A 73 2.31 16.09 6.93
C PHE A 73 1.85 15.75 8.36
N PRO A 74 0.77 14.96 8.57
CA PRO A 74 0.37 14.53 9.91
C PRO A 74 1.40 13.60 10.56
N LEU A 75 2.19 12.85 9.79
CA LEU A 75 3.27 12.02 10.32
C LEU A 75 4.42 12.86 10.86
N HIS A 76 4.70 14.04 10.33
CA HIS A 76 5.75 14.93 10.88
C HIS A 76 5.28 15.73 12.09
N ARG A 77 4.00 16.12 12.15
CA ARG A 77 3.41 16.88 13.27
C ARG A 77 3.04 15.95 14.45
N LEU A 78 2.96 16.48 15.67
CA LEU A 78 2.48 15.74 16.86
C LEU A 78 1.05 15.15 16.70
N PHE A 79 0.33 15.53 15.64
CA PHE A 79 -0.99 14.97 15.30
C PHE A 79 -0.95 13.49 14.88
N GLY A 80 0.20 12.99 14.40
CA GLY A 80 0.38 11.58 14.03
C GLY A 80 0.50 10.61 15.21
N GLU A 81 0.48 11.10 16.46
CA GLU A 81 0.73 10.29 17.66
C GLU A 81 -0.36 9.26 17.95
N ARG A 82 -1.60 9.49 17.49
CA ARG A 82 -2.73 8.65 17.89
C ARG A 82 -2.76 7.31 17.14
N ARG A 83 -2.58 7.31 15.80
CA ARG A 83 -2.66 6.09 14.96
C ARG A 83 -1.80 6.18 13.68
N PRO A 84 -0.46 6.06 13.78
CA PRO A 84 0.42 6.08 12.61
C PRO A 84 0.16 4.91 11.64
N SER A 85 -0.35 3.78 12.16
CA SER A 85 -0.71 2.63 11.33
C SER A 85 -1.80 2.98 10.33
N LEU A 86 -2.88 3.66 10.75
CA LEU A 86 -3.99 4.07 9.88
C LEU A 86 -3.49 4.85 8.65
N ILE A 87 -2.53 5.76 8.84
CA ILE A 87 -1.96 6.53 7.73
C ILE A 87 -1.24 5.59 6.76
N GLY A 88 -0.45 4.63 7.27
CA GLY A 88 0.22 3.65 6.43
C GLY A 88 -0.74 2.69 5.71
N ILE A 89 -1.86 2.31 6.33
CA ILE A 89 -2.92 1.52 5.66
C ILE A 89 -3.51 2.34 4.50
N LEU A 90 -3.87 3.60 4.75
CA LEU A 90 -4.44 4.48 3.74
C LEU A 90 -3.47 4.70 2.58
N THR A 91 -2.19 4.93 2.85
CA THR A 91 -1.20 5.14 1.77
C THR A 91 -0.99 3.88 0.94
N ALA A 92 -0.93 2.70 1.56
CA ALA A 92 -0.85 1.43 0.84
C ALA A 92 -2.07 1.21 -0.07
N VAL A 93 -3.28 1.50 0.43
CA VAL A 93 -4.52 1.38 -0.35
C VAL A 93 -4.61 2.40 -1.47
N ILE A 94 -4.15 3.64 -1.27
CA ILE A 94 -4.10 4.66 -2.33
C ILE A 94 -3.17 4.21 -3.46
N VAL A 95 -1.96 3.75 -3.13
CA VAL A 95 -0.99 3.26 -4.12
C VAL A 95 -1.53 2.01 -4.83
N GLY A 96 -2.07 1.05 -4.07
CA GLY A 96 -2.70 -0.16 -4.63
C GLY A 96 -3.88 0.16 -5.54
N GLY A 97 -4.73 1.11 -5.16
CA GLY A 97 -5.85 1.57 -5.96
C GLY A 97 -5.41 2.25 -7.26
N CYS A 98 -4.37 3.08 -7.22
CA CYS A 98 -3.78 3.68 -8.43
C CYS A 98 -3.29 2.60 -9.39
N ILE A 99 -2.52 1.61 -8.90
CA ILE A 99 -1.99 0.52 -9.73
C ILE A 99 -3.14 -0.33 -10.29
N SER A 100 -4.14 -0.65 -9.48
CA SER A 100 -5.31 -1.43 -9.91
C SER A 100 -6.14 -0.70 -10.97
N LEU A 101 -6.29 0.62 -10.85
CA LEU A 101 -6.93 1.45 -11.87
C LEU A 101 -6.16 1.40 -13.19
N MET A 102 -4.83 1.57 -13.14
CA MET A 102 -3.97 1.47 -14.33
C MET A 102 -4.02 0.08 -14.97
N THR A 103 -4.00 -0.97 -14.16
CA THR A 103 -4.15 -2.37 -14.58
C THR A 103 -5.43 -2.55 -15.38
N ARG A 104 -6.55 -1.96 -14.93
CA ARG A 104 -7.83 -2.00 -15.64
C ARG A 104 -7.79 -1.33 -17.01
N TYR A 105 -7.18 -0.15 -17.13
CA TYR A 105 -7.05 0.55 -18.41
C TYR A 105 -6.13 -0.16 -19.42
N LEU A 106 -5.23 -1.04 -18.95
CA LEU A 106 -4.26 -1.77 -19.78
C LEU A 106 -4.69 -3.21 -20.13
N GLY A 107 -5.97 -3.54 -19.99
CA GLY A 107 -6.49 -4.89 -20.29
C GLY A 107 -6.89 -5.71 -19.08
N GLY A 108 -7.13 -5.07 -17.92
CA GLY A 108 -7.69 -5.74 -16.76
C GLY A 108 -6.77 -6.81 -16.19
N TYR A 109 -7.32 -7.98 -15.94
CA TYR A 109 -6.61 -9.07 -15.28
C TYR A 109 -5.41 -9.60 -16.08
N GLU A 110 -5.32 -9.35 -17.38
CA GLU A 110 -4.20 -9.79 -18.24
C GLU A 110 -3.00 -8.84 -18.19
N SER A 111 -3.20 -7.63 -17.67
CA SER A 111 -2.13 -6.63 -17.63
C SER A 111 -1.07 -6.99 -16.59
N SER A 112 0.19 -6.98 -17.01
CA SER A 112 1.35 -7.18 -16.12
C SER A 112 1.47 -6.12 -15.01
N TYR A 113 0.69 -5.04 -15.05
CA TYR A 113 0.71 -3.99 -14.02
C TYR A 113 0.26 -4.49 -12.64
N TYR A 114 -0.47 -5.60 -12.55
CA TYR A 114 -0.78 -6.22 -11.25
C TYR A 114 0.50 -6.55 -10.46
N ALA A 115 1.64 -6.80 -11.11
CA ALA A 115 2.91 -7.08 -10.44
C ALA A 115 3.37 -5.91 -9.54
N GLY A 116 2.95 -4.68 -9.84
CA GLY A 116 3.17 -3.54 -8.96
C GLY A 116 2.49 -3.68 -7.60
N LEU A 117 1.36 -4.40 -7.51
CA LEU A 117 0.68 -4.68 -6.24
C LEU A 117 1.49 -5.62 -5.36
N ASN A 118 2.22 -6.58 -5.94
CA ASN A 118 3.13 -7.44 -5.17
C ASN A 118 4.18 -6.60 -4.42
N LEU A 119 4.71 -5.55 -5.06
CA LEU A 119 5.65 -4.64 -4.39
C LEU A 119 5.00 -3.89 -3.22
N VAL A 120 3.72 -3.51 -3.36
CA VAL A 120 2.96 -2.88 -2.26
C VAL A 120 2.77 -3.87 -1.11
N LEU A 121 2.30 -5.10 -1.38
CA LEU A 121 2.10 -6.14 -0.38
C LEU A 121 3.41 -6.49 0.34
N LEU A 122 4.48 -6.67 -0.41
CA LEU A 122 5.82 -6.93 0.12
C LEU A 122 6.34 -5.77 0.98
N SER A 123 6.08 -4.52 0.60
CA SER A 123 6.45 -3.36 1.42
C SER A 123 5.69 -3.33 2.76
N VAL A 124 4.41 -3.71 2.77
CA VAL A 124 3.61 -3.84 4.00
C VAL A 124 4.15 -4.99 4.85
N GLY A 125 4.45 -6.14 4.26
CA GLY A 125 4.94 -7.32 4.98
C GLY A 125 6.35 -7.15 5.57
N LEU A 126 7.26 -6.49 4.86
CA LEU A 126 8.67 -6.40 5.27
C LEU A 126 9.01 -5.14 6.07
N ILE A 127 8.37 -4.00 5.79
CA ILE A 127 8.80 -2.71 6.30
C ILE A 127 7.82 -2.16 7.34
N ALA A 128 6.51 -2.38 7.16
CA ALA A 128 5.51 -1.86 8.09
C ALA A 128 5.53 -2.69 9.40
N PRO A 129 5.79 -2.08 10.57
CA PRO A 129 5.78 -2.78 11.86
C PRO A 129 4.34 -2.87 12.37
N PHE A 130 3.45 -3.33 11.50
CA PHE A 130 2.04 -3.50 11.77
C PHE A 130 1.82 -4.78 12.57
N SER A 131 0.78 -4.77 13.39
CA SER A 131 0.29 -6.01 13.99
C SER A 131 -0.23 -6.95 12.88
N VAL A 132 -0.27 -8.25 13.15
CA VAL A 132 -0.78 -9.25 12.20
C VAL A 132 -2.17 -8.85 11.66
N LYS A 133 -3.04 -8.32 12.52
CA LYS A 133 -4.37 -7.84 12.13
C LYS A 133 -4.30 -6.66 11.16
N GLU A 134 -3.47 -5.66 11.44
CA GLU A 134 -3.31 -4.48 10.59
C GLU A 134 -2.71 -4.86 9.22
N SER A 135 -1.70 -5.74 9.19
CA SER A 135 -1.12 -6.25 7.95
C SER A 135 -2.16 -7.02 7.13
N SER A 136 -2.88 -7.98 7.73
CA SER A 136 -3.91 -8.75 7.03
C SER A 136 -5.03 -7.87 6.47
N VAL A 137 -5.48 -6.86 7.24
CA VAL A 137 -6.48 -5.89 6.75
C VAL A 137 -5.91 -5.08 5.59
N THR A 138 -4.67 -4.59 5.70
CA THR A 138 -4.03 -3.79 4.64
C THR A 138 -3.87 -4.59 3.36
N CYS A 139 -3.32 -5.80 3.46
CA CYS A 139 -3.15 -6.69 2.30
C CYS A 139 -4.50 -7.05 1.68
N GLY A 140 -5.51 -7.37 2.50
CA GLY A 140 -6.87 -7.63 2.03
C GLY A 140 -7.51 -6.44 1.32
N MET A 141 -7.33 -5.22 1.84
CA MET A 141 -7.82 -3.99 1.19
C MET A 141 -7.11 -3.73 -0.13
N VAL A 142 -5.77 -3.83 -0.18
CA VAL A 142 -4.98 -3.64 -1.40
C VAL A 142 -5.37 -4.69 -2.45
N TYR A 143 -5.46 -5.96 -2.07
CA TYR A 143 -5.91 -7.03 -2.96
C TYR A 143 -7.35 -6.79 -3.45
N GLY A 144 -8.23 -6.32 -2.57
CA GLY A 144 -9.59 -5.92 -2.92
C GLY A 144 -9.64 -4.80 -3.96
N THR A 145 -8.68 -3.86 -3.96
CA THR A 145 -8.62 -2.81 -5.00
C THR A 145 -8.41 -3.38 -6.41
N TYR A 146 -7.79 -4.55 -6.52
CA TYR A 146 -7.60 -5.27 -7.77
C TYR A 146 -8.76 -6.22 -8.08
N LEU A 147 -9.10 -7.09 -7.13
CA LEU A 147 -10.05 -8.18 -7.37
C LEU A 147 -11.47 -7.67 -7.63
N LEU A 148 -11.93 -6.68 -6.85
CA LEU A 148 -13.30 -6.17 -6.97
C LEU A 148 -13.62 -5.63 -8.37
N PRO A 149 -12.84 -4.68 -8.94
CA PRO A 149 -13.16 -4.17 -10.27
C PRO A 149 -12.99 -5.24 -11.35
N VAL A 150 -12.05 -6.18 -11.22
CA VAL A 150 -11.91 -7.28 -12.19
C VAL A 150 -13.16 -8.17 -12.18
N VAL A 151 -13.61 -8.64 -11.02
CA VAL A 151 -14.75 -9.57 -10.93
C VAL A 151 -16.08 -8.89 -11.28
N LEU A 152 -16.24 -7.61 -10.94
CA LEU A 152 -17.51 -6.89 -11.15
C LEU A 152 -17.68 -6.37 -12.58
N LEU A 153 -16.57 -6.07 -13.28
CA LEU A 153 -16.62 -5.30 -14.53
C LEU A 153 -15.95 -6.00 -15.72
N ASP A 154 -15.07 -6.99 -15.51
CA ASP A 154 -14.46 -7.76 -16.62
C ASP A 154 -15.20 -9.06 -16.89
N ARG A 155 -15.16 -9.48 -18.16
CA ARG A 155 -15.42 -10.88 -18.54
C ARG A 155 -14.10 -11.62 -18.51
N ILE A 156 -14.03 -12.66 -17.67
CA ILE A 156 -12.83 -13.50 -17.54
C ILE A 156 -12.87 -14.54 -18.65
N GLU A 157 -12.10 -14.32 -19.72
CA GLU A 157 -11.99 -15.26 -20.84
C GLU A 157 -10.83 -16.25 -20.63
N ARG A 158 -9.72 -15.76 -20.08
CA ARG A 158 -8.50 -16.53 -19.80
C ARG A 158 -8.32 -16.82 -18.31
N VAL A 159 -8.94 -17.91 -17.88
CA VAL A 159 -8.92 -18.36 -16.48
C VAL A 159 -7.50 -18.71 -16.01
N ASP A 160 -6.63 -19.18 -16.91
CA ASP A 160 -5.22 -19.49 -16.63
C ASP A 160 -4.46 -18.27 -16.11
N VAL A 161 -4.57 -17.14 -16.81
CA VAL A 161 -3.90 -15.89 -16.43
C VAL A 161 -4.50 -15.33 -15.15
N PHE A 162 -5.82 -15.37 -15.02
CA PHE A 162 -6.51 -14.92 -13.82
C PHE A 162 -6.07 -15.70 -12.58
N VAL A 163 -6.08 -17.04 -12.63
CA VAL A 163 -5.65 -17.88 -11.50
C VAL A 163 -4.18 -17.67 -11.18
N ASN A 164 -3.31 -17.60 -12.19
CA ASN A 164 -1.89 -17.34 -12.00
C ASN A 164 -1.64 -16.02 -11.25
N ASN A 165 -2.25 -14.93 -11.70
CA ASN A 165 -2.03 -13.61 -11.12
C ASN A 165 -2.55 -13.53 -9.67
N ASN A 166 -3.69 -14.15 -9.39
CA ASN A 166 -4.21 -14.25 -8.03
C ASN A 166 -3.34 -15.13 -7.13
N PHE A 167 -2.75 -16.21 -7.65
CA PHE A 167 -1.83 -17.06 -6.89
C PHE A 167 -0.59 -16.28 -6.44
N PHE A 168 0.01 -15.48 -7.34
CA PHE A 168 1.13 -14.61 -7.00
C PHE A 168 0.76 -13.53 -5.97
N LEU A 169 -0.40 -12.89 -6.13
CA LEU A 169 -0.87 -11.86 -5.19
C LEU A 169 -1.14 -12.42 -3.78
N LEU A 170 -1.73 -13.61 -3.68
CA LEU A 170 -2.01 -14.26 -2.41
C LEU A 170 -0.77 -14.87 -1.75
N GLY A 171 0.25 -15.22 -2.55
CA GLY A 171 1.51 -15.80 -2.07
C GLY A 171 2.57 -14.76 -1.64
N THR A 172 2.33 -13.47 -1.89
CA THR A 172 3.24 -12.37 -1.52
C THR A 172 2.97 -11.87 -0.10
#